data_AF-A0A9P1HGN6-F1
#
_entry.id   AF-A0A9P1HGN6-F1
#
_cell.length_a   1.000
_cell.length_b   1.000
_cell.length_c   1.000
_cell.angle_alpha   90.00
_cell.angle_beta   90.00
_cell.angle_gamma   90.00
#
_symmetry.space_group_name_H-M   'P 1'
#
loop_
_entity.id
_entity.type
_entity.pdbx_description
1 polymer ?
#
loop_
_entity_poly.entity_id
_entity_poly.type
_entity_poly.pdbx_seq_one_letter_code
_entity_poly.pdbx_strand_id
1 'polypeptide(L)'
;MLKTASTSSTPGFPKHFSDVADSKNTQNNGQSRQEKAKVRRAYALGGCLLFIWLSTHGILLYRRRNEYRNLNEKLPAIPFADFMDNYLSKGLVKTVVFQPQFNVANVYLFSNEEQQMKNVVVSMFRAAPDKFSRPPDVRFIFEGDDKQLENVISNVQKEAMEAGVELSSVEYSVDQFPSYRELSFIIASTLFTLAAVTLMK
;
A
#
# COMPACT_ATOMS: atom_id res chain seq x y z
N MET A 1 93.93 32.02 16.02
CA MET A 1 94.26 30.62 16.36
C MET A 1 93.20 30.08 17.31
N LEU A 2 92.71 28.87 17.03
CA LEU A 2 91.98 27.90 17.88
C LEU A 2 90.49 28.13 18.27
N LYS A 3 89.66 27.43 17.49
CA LYS A 3 88.37 26.76 17.82
C LYS A 3 88.28 26.24 19.26
N THR A 4 87.06 26.22 19.80
CA THR A 4 86.39 24.96 20.21
C THR A 4 84.88 25.13 20.17
N ALA A 5 84.22 24.18 19.50
CA ALA A 5 82.78 24.01 19.41
C ALA A 5 82.35 22.98 20.46
N SER A 6 81.25 23.23 21.19
CA SER A 6 80.60 22.21 22.03
C SER A 6 79.40 21.63 21.29
N THR A 7 79.54 20.38 20.85
CA THR A 7 78.49 19.56 20.28
C THR A 7 77.58 19.01 21.37
N SER A 8 76.30 19.36 21.35
CA SER A 8 75.24 18.66 22.10
C SER A 8 74.66 17.56 21.21
N SER A 9 75.06 16.30 21.46
CA SER A 9 74.46 15.12 20.83
C SER A 9 73.37 14.54 21.74
N THR A 10 72.11 14.84 21.47
CA THR A 10 70.98 14.04 21.95
C THR A 10 70.97 12.69 21.21
N PRO A 11 70.79 11.55 21.89
CA PRO A 11 70.73 10.26 21.23
C PRO A 11 69.46 10.19 20.35
N GLY A 12 69.68 10.02 19.04
CA GLY A 12 68.61 9.86 18.07
C GLY A 12 67.88 8.54 18.31
N PHE A 13 66.60 8.62 18.68
CA PHE A 13 65.68 7.51 18.57
C PHE A 13 65.63 7.04 17.09
N PRO A 14 65.59 5.73 16.82
CA PRO A 14 65.49 5.24 15.45
C PRO A 14 64.17 5.74 14.84
N LYS A 15 64.25 6.62 13.84
CA LYS A 15 63.11 7.16 13.06
C LYS A 15 62.15 6.07 12.56
N HIS A 16 62.65 4.86 12.42
CA HIS A 16 61.90 3.70 11.98
C HIS A 16 60.76 3.26 12.94
N PHE A 17 60.82 3.62 14.23
CA PHE A 17 59.78 3.24 15.22
C PHE A 17 58.65 4.28 15.32
N SER A 18 58.96 5.57 15.13
CA SER A 18 57.95 6.65 15.08
C SER A 18 57.08 6.56 13.82
N ASP A 19 57.68 6.23 12.68
CA ASP A 19 56.96 6.13 11.40
C ASP A 19 55.95 4.95 11.38
N VAL A 20 56.26 3.86 12.09
CA VAL A 20 55.35 2.71 12.22
C VAL A 20 54.18 3.01 13.17
N ALA A 21 54.41 3.78 14.24
CA ALA A 21 53.36 4.19 15.16
C ALA A 21 52.40 5.21 14.51
N ASP A 22 52.93 6.19 13.77
CA ASP A 22 52.13 7.20 13.07
C ASP A 22 51.35 6.61 11.87
N SER A 23 51.93 5.64 11.14
CA SER A 23 51.19 4.95 10.07
C SER A 23 50.04 4.09 10.61
N LYS A 24 50.24 3.38 11.73
CA LYS A 24 49.17 2.62 12.41
C LYS A 24 48.07 3.53 12.96
N ASN A 25 48.43 4.66 13.56
CA ASN A 25 47.44 5.64 14.04
C ASN A 25 46.67 6.30 12.88
N THR A 26 47.31 6.56 11.76
CA THR A 26 46.68 7.11 10.56
C THR A 26 45.75 6.10 9.88
N GLN A 27 46.14 4.81 9.81
CA GLN A 27 45.29 3.73 9.32
C GLN A 27 44.07 3.49 10.24
N ASN A 28 44.26 3.44 11.56
CA ASN A 28 43.15 3.29 12.52
C ASN A 28 42.20 4.50 12.50
N ASN A 29 42.72 5.73 12.37
CA ASN A 29 41.90 6.92 12.20
C ASN A 29 41.15 6.94 10.85
N GLY A 30 41.77 6.42 9.78
CA GLY A 30 41.12 6.25 8.48
C GLY A 30 39.98 5.23 8.53
N GLN A 31 40.21 4.07 9.14
CA GLN A 31 39.20 3.01 9.29
C GLN A 31 38.03 3.47 10.17
N SER A 32 38.29 4.11 11.31
CA SER A 32 37.22 4.62 12.19
C SER A 32 36.41 5.75 11.55
N ARG A 33 37.01 6.59 10.71
CA ARG A 33 36.30 7.60 9.91
C ARG A 33 35.39 6.95 8.86
N GLN A 34 35.87 5.89 8.19
CA GLN A 34 35.07 5.14 7.22
C GLN A 34 33.89 4.42 7.89
N GLU A 35 34.06 3.83 9.07
CA GLU A 35 32.97 3.20 9.82
C GLU A 35 31.92 4.21 10.28
N LYS A 36 32.33 5.36 10.85
CA LYS A 36 31.42 6.45 11.20
C LYS A 36 30.68 7.03 9.99
N ALA A 37 31.30 7.00 8.81
CA ALA A 37 30.64 7.40 7.56
C ALA A 37 29.62 6.35 7.08
N LYS A 38 29.94 5.06 7.18
CA LYS A 38 29.00 3.95 6.88
C LYS A 38 27.77 3.99 7.78
N VAL A 39 27.95 4.21 9.08
CA VAL A 39 26.86 4.33 10.06
C VAL A 39 25.98 5.54 9.76
N ARG A 40 26.56 6.72 9.52
CA ARG A 40 25.79 7.92 9.14
C ARG A 40 25.03 7.74 7.83
N ARG A 41 25.63 7.06 6.84
CA ARG A 41 24.95 6.70 5.59
C ARG A 41 23.79 5.75 5.84
N ALA A 42 23.97 4.72 6.68
CA ALA A 42 22.90 3.79 7.04
C ALA A 42 21.71 4.49 7.74
N TYR A 43 21.98 5.45 8.64
CA TYR A 43 20.92 6.26 9.25
C TYR A 43 20.20 7.16 8.25
N ALA A 44 20.93 7.80 7.32
CA ALA A 44 20.32 8.60 6.26
C ALA A 44 19.46 7.74 5.31
N LEU A 45 19.94 6.54 4.96
CA LEU A 45 19.21 5.54 4.17
C LEU A 45 17.94 5.08 4.88
N GLY A 46 18.05 4.68 6.15
CA GLY A 46 16.90 4.26 6.96
C GLY A 46 15.86 5.36 7.10
N GLY A 47 16.30 6.60 7.35
CA GLY A 47 15.42 7.76 7.40
C GLY A 47 14.70 8.05 6.08
N CYS A 48 15.42 7.97 4.95
CA CYS A 48 14.84 8.15 3.62
C CYS A 48 13.79 7.07 3.29
N LEU A 49 14.10 5.80 3.58
CA LEU A 49 13.17 4.69 3.36
C LEU A 49 11.91 4.80 4.23
N LEU A 50 12.06 5.16 5.51
CA LEU A 50 10.92 5.38 6.40
C LEU A 50 10.06 6.55 5.92
N PHE A 51 10.68 7.65 5.49
CA PHE A 51 9.95 8.81 4.98
C PHE A 51 9.18 8.46 3.70
N ILE A 52 9.81 7.78 2.74
CA ILE A 52 9.14 7.33 1.51
C ILE A 52 8.01 6.37 1.85
N TRP A 53 8.26 5.37 2.70
CA TRP A 53 7.23 4.43 3.15
C TRP A 53 6.01 5.15 3.74
N LEU A 54 6.22 6.04 4.71
CA LEU A 54 5.14 6.79 5.36
C LEU A 54 4.44 7.73 4.39
N SER A 55 5.19 8.41 3.51
CA SER A 55 4.62 9.32 2.51
C SER A 55 3.74 8.58 1.51
N THR A 56 4.17 7.43 1.01
CA THR A 56 3.39 6.59 0.09
C THR A 56 2.10 6.12 0.76
N HIS A 57 2.18 5.62 2.00
CA HIS A 57 0.99 5.21 2.75
C HIS A 57 0.04 6.39 2.99
N GLY A 58 0.58 7.54 3.39
CA GLY A 58 -0.19 8.76 3.62
C GLY A 58 -0.91 9.25 2.37
N ILE A 59 -0.22 9.27 1.23
CA ILE A 59 -0.80 9.69 -0.07
C ILE A 59 -1.91 8.74 -0.51
N LEU A 60 -1.71 7.43 -0.38
CA LEU A 60 -2.73 6.44 -0.77
C LEU A 60 -3.96 6.51 0.14
N LEU A 61 -3.75 6.63 1.46
CA LEU A 61 -4.85 6.85 2.41
C LEU A 61 -5.59 8.17 2.14
N TYR A 62 -4.87 9.24 1.83
CA TYR A 62 -5.45 10.52 1.48
C TYR A 62 -6.31 10.42 0.22
N ARG A 63 -5.79 9.79 -0.83
CA ARG A 63 -6.54 9.53 -2.07
C ARG A 63 -7.83 8.76 -1.79
N ARG A 64 -7.75 7.67 -1.02
CA ARG A 64 -8.91 6.83 -0.67
C ARG A 64 -9.96 7.61 0.14
N ARG A 65 -9.54 8.44 1.10
CA ARG A 65 -10.46 9.33 1.85
C ARG A 65 -11.09 10.40 0.95
N ASN A 66 -10.32 10.97 0.03
CA ASN A 66 -10.85 12.00 -0.88
C ASN A 66 -11.88 11.40 -1.85
N GLU A 67 -11.63 10.21 -2.37
CA GLU A 67 -12.58 9.46 -3.20
C GLU A 67 -13.86 9.15 -2.43
N TYR A 68 -13.75 8.67 -1.19
CA TYR A 68 -14.91 8.45 -0.32
C TYR A 68 -15.74 9.73 -0.11
N ARG A 69 -15.10 10.87 0.18
CA ARG A 69 -15.79 12.16 0.38
C ARG A 69 -16.52 12.61 -0.88
N ASN A 70 -15.85 12.56 -2.03
CA ASN A 70 -16.43 12.94 -3.32
C ASN A 70 -17.61 12.05 -3.69
N LEU A 71 -17.49 10.74 -3.47
CA LEU A 71 -18.59 9.80 -3.67
C LEU A 71 -19.73 10.06 -2.70
N ASN A 72 -19.45 10.42 -1.44
CA ASN A 72 -20.51 10.70 -0.46
C ASN A 72 -21.28 11.98 -0.75
N GLU A 73 -20.62 12.98 -1.35
CA GLU A 73 -21.28 14.21 -1.81
C GLU A 73 -22.19 13.94 -3.02
N LYS A 74 -21.77 13.08 -3.95
CA LYS A 74 -22.52 12.79 -5.19
C LYS A 74 -23.58 11.70 -5.03
N LEU A 75 -23.28 10.69 -4.22
CA LEU A 75 -24.07 9.49 -4.02
C LEU A 75 -23.98 9.10 -2.54
N PRO A 76 -24.80 9.72 -1.67
CA PRO A 76 -24.79 9.42 -0.24
C PRO A 76 -25.21 7.96 0.00
N ALA A 77 -24.61 7.36 1.02
CA ALA A 77 -24.92 5.97 1.36
C ALA A 77 -26.30 5.88 2.04
N ILE A 78 -27.13 4.94 1.58
CA ILE A 78 -28.43 4.64 2.15
C ILE A 78 -28.33 3.65 3.32
N PRO A 79 -29.35 3.55 4.19
CA PRO A 79 -29.45 2.50 5.18
C PRO A 79 -29.43 1.10 4.55
N PHE A 80 -28.83 0.12 5.24
CA PHE A 80 -28.80 -1.27 4.78
C PHE A 80 -30.20 -1.86 4.54
N ALA A 81 -31.17 -1.52 5.39
CA ALA A 81 -32.56 -1.97 5.24
C ALA A 81 -33.18 -1.51 3.90
N ASP A 82 -32.99 -0.23 3.55
CA ASP A 82 -33.48 0.32 2.29
C ASP A 82 -32.80 -0.36 1.09
N PHE A 83 -31.51 -0.70 1.21
CA PHE A 83 -30.79 -1.45 0.20
C PHE A 83 -31.38 -2.85 0.00
N MET A 84 -31.65 -3.56 1.10
CA MET A 84 -32.21 -4.90 1.09
C MET A 84 -33.54 -4.95 0.35
N ASP A 85 -34.47 -4.07 0.72
CA ASP A 85 -35.84 -4.09 0.22
C ASP A 85 -35.95 -3.58 -1.23
N ASN A 86 -35.13 -2.60 -1.58
CA ASN A 86 -35.25 -1.95 -2.89
C ASN A 86 -34.41 -2.57 -3.99
N TYR A 87 -33.33 -3.28 -3.65
CA TYR A 87 -32.36 -3.76 -4.62
C TYR A 87 -32.04 -5.25 -4.48
N LEU A 88 -31.67 -5.71 -3.27
CA LEU A 88 -31.18 -7.08 -3.10
C LEU A 88 -32.31 -8.10 -3.24
N SER A 89 -33.44 -7.89 -2.57
CA SER A 89 -34.63 -8.76 -2.66
C SER A 89 -35.23 -8.81 -4.07
N LYS A 90 -35.04 -7.75 -4.86
CA LYS A 90 -35.51 -7.64 -6.25
C LYS A 90 -34.54 -8.24 -7.27
N GLY A 91 -33.37 -8.74 -6.83
CA GLY A 91 -32.37 -9.32 -7.72
C GLY A 91 -31.73 -8.35 -8.70
N LEU A 92 -31.72 -7.06 -8.37
CA LEU A 92 -31.14 -6.02 -9.25
C LEU A 92 -29.61 -5.93 -9.11
N VAL A 93 -29.05 -6.57 -8.07
CA VAL A 93 -27.66 -6.43 -7.66
C VAL A 93 -26.78 -7.42 -8.42
N LYS A 94 -25.71 -6.91 -9.02
CA LYS A 94 -24.69 -7.70 -9.72
C LYS A 94 -23.44 -7.89 -8.87
N THR A 95 -22.91 -6.81 -8.32
CA THR A 95 -21.67 -6.84 -7.54
C THR A 95 -21.80 -5.94 -6.31
N VAL A 96 -21.31 -6.42 -5.19
CA VAL A 96 -21.15 -5.65 -3.94
C VAL A 96 -19.67 -5.59 -3.61
N VAL A 97 -19.15 -4.37 -3.43
CA VAL A 97 -17.76 -4.11 -3.02
C VAL A 97 -17.79 -3.44 -1.66
N PHE A 98 -17.46 -4.18 -0.61
CA PHE A 98 -17.46 -3.66 0.75
C PHE A 98 -16.14 -2.96 1.08
N GLN A 99 -16.20 -1.78 1.70
CA GLN A 99 -15.06 -0.99 2.14
C GLN A 99 -15.07 -0.90 3.68
N PRO A 100 -14.40 -1.85 4.39
CA PRO A 100 -14.46 -1.93 5.84
C PRO A 100 -14.01 -0.65 6.54
N GLN A 101 -13.00 0.04 6.02
CA GLN A 101 -12.48 1.29 6.59
C GLN A 101 -13.50 2.44 6.66
N PHE A 102 -14.61 2.34 5.92
CA PHE A 102 -15.66 3.36 5.88
C PHE A 102 -17.04 2.82 6.27
N ASN A 103 -17.15 1.53 6.63
CA ASN A 103 -18.44 0.86 6.89
C ASN A 103 -19.45 1.07 5.76
N VAL A 104 -18.97 1.13 4.52
CA VAL A 104 -19.80 1.39 3.34
C VAL A 104 -19.55 0.33 2.29
N ALA A 105 -20.62 -0.12 1.65
CA ALA A 105 -20.56 -0.97 0.47
C ALA A 105 -20.98 -0.18 -0.77
N ASN A 106 -20.22 -0.39 -1.85
CA ASN A 106 -20.51 0.10 -3.18
C ASN A 106 -21.21 -0.99 -3.98
N VAL A 107 -22.35 -0.67 -4.57
CA VAL A 107 -23.22 -1.62 -5.25
C VAL A 107 -23.29 -1.28 -6.74
N TYR A 108 -23.14 -2.31 -7.54
CA TYR A 108 -23.27 -2.27 -8.99
C TYR A 108 -24.48 -3.09 -9.38
N LEU A 109 -25.43 -2.47 -10.06
CA LEU A 109 -26.66 -3.09 -10.55
C LEU A 109 -26.45 -3.65 -11.96
N PHE A 110 -27.29 -4.60 -12.36
CA PHE A 110 -27.38 -5.00 -13.76
C PHE A 110 -27.90 -3.82 -14.61
N SER A 111 -27.29 -3.58 -15.78
CA SER A 111 -27.84 -2.59 -16.73
C SER A 111 -29.20 -3.05 -17.25
N ASN A 112 -30.06 -2.12 -17.70
CA ASN A 112 -31.36 -2.47 -18.28
C ASN A 112 -31.25 -3.47 -19.45
N GLU A 113 -30.18 -3.39 -20.23
CA GLU A 113 -29.87 -4.35 -21.31
C GLU A 113 -29.41 -5.71 -20.78
N GLU A 114 -28.62 -5.75 -19.69
CA GLU A 114 -28.18 -6.98 -19.03
C GLU A 114 -29.33 -7.67 -18.29
N GLN A 115 -30.28 -6.92 -17.74
CA GLN A 115 -31.50 -7.45 -17.13
C GLN A 115 -32.41 -8.11 -18.17
N GLN A 116 -32.42 -7.58 -19.41
CA GLN A 116 -33.17 -8.17 -20.53
C GLN A 116 -32.43 -9.34 -21.18
N MET A 117 -31.10 -9.29 -21.24
CA MET A 117 -30.25 -10.38 -21.75
C MET A 117 -29.86 -11.37 -20.63
N LYS A 118 -30.88 -11.92 -19.95
CA LYS A 118 -30.74 -12.90 -18.85
C LYS A 118 -30.00 -14.21 -19.22
N ASN A 119 -29.54 -14.39 -20.46
CA ASN A 119 -28.98 -15.67 -20.92
C ASN A 119 -27.53 -15.54 -21.43
N VAL A 120 -26.60 -15.97 -20.58
CA VAL A 120 -25.36 -16.75 -20.85
C VAL A 120 -24.25 -16.16 -21.76
N VAL A 121 -24.53 -15.23 -22.67
CA VAL A 121 -23.56 -14.85 -23.72
C VAL A 121 -22.65 -13.68 -23.32
N VAL A 122 -23.09 -12.79 -22.42
CA VAL A 122 -22.36 -11.55 -22.08
C VAL A 122 -21.20 -11.79 -21.09
N SER A 123 -21.27 -12.85 -20.27
CA SER A 123 -20.21 -13.18 -19.31
C SER A 123 -18.90 -13.64 -19.97
N MET A 124 -18.95 -14.08 -21.23
CA MET A 124 -17.78 -14.61 -21.95
C MET A 124 -16.87 -13.51 -22.52
N PHE A 125 -17.36 -12.27 -22.69
CA PHE A 125 -16.65 -11.22 -23.43
C PHE A 125 -16.14 -10.03 -22.60
N ARG A 126 -16.39 -9.95 -21.29
CA ARG A 126 -15.81 -8.89 -20.44
C ARG A 126 -14.62 -9.40 -19.63
N ALA A 127 -13.44 -9.37 -20.26
CA ALA A 127 -12.15 -9.66 -19.62
C ALA A 127 -11.62 -8.52 -18.72
N ALA A 128 -12.39 -7.45 -18.50
CA ALA A 128 -12.06 -6.37 -17.56
C ALA A 128 -13.17 -6.27 -16.50
N PRO A 129 -12.84 -6.26 -15.19
CA PRO A 129 -13.84 -6.13 -14.14
C PRO A 129 -14.50 -4.75 -14.23
N ASP A 130 -15.78 -4.74 -14.63
CA ASP A 130 -16.61 -3.56 -14.85
C ASP A 130 -16.67 -2.61 -13.62
N LYS A 131 -16.46 -3.17 -12.43
CA LYS A 131 -16.36 -2.48 -11.13
C LYS A 131 -15.22 -1.45 -11.00
N PHE A 132 -14.34 -1.31 -12.00
CA PHE A 132 -13.25 -0.33 -12.01
C PHE A 132 -13.39 0.78 -13.06
N SER A 133 -14.36 0.68 -13.97
CA SER A 133 -14.56 1.65 -15.06
C SER A 133 -15.73 2.59 -14.82
N ARG A 134 -16.69 2.21 -13.97
CA ARG A 134 -17.89 3.02 -13.67
C ARG A 134 -18.02 3.32 -12.18
N PRO A 135 -18.59 4.49 -11.81
CA PRO A 135 -18.97 4.75 -10.43
C PRO A 135 -20.03 3.74 -9.96
N PRO A 136 -20.14 3.49 -8.64
CA PRO A 136 -21.22 2.66 -8.12
C PRO A 136 -22.59 3.27 -8.39
N ASP A 137 -23.60 2.42 -8.53
CA ASP A 137 -24.98 2.85 -8.77
C ASP A 137 -25.68 3.19 -7.45
N VAL A 138 -25.41 2.40 -6.40
CA VAL A 138 -25.97 2.57 -5.06
C VAL A 138 -24.87 2.36 -4.04
N ARG A 139 -24.98 3.00 -2.88
CA ARG A 139 -24.06 2.82 -1.76
C ARG A 139 -24.87 2.61 -0.50
N PHE A 140 -24.47 1.70 0.38
CA PHE A 140 -25.15 1.51 1.66
C PHE A 140 -24.17 1.47 2.82
N ILE A 141 -24.65 1.88 3.99
CA ILE A 141 -23.91 1.80 5.25
C ILE A 141 -24.17 0.44 5.89
N PHE A 142 -23.12 -0.23 6.36
CA PHE A 142 -23.21 -1.48 7.10
C PHE A 142 -22.22 -1.47 8.27
N GLU A 143 -22.76 -1.58 9.49
CA GLU A 143 -21.98 -1.48 10.73
C GLU A 143 -21.36 -2.80 11.20
N GLY A 144 -21.54 -3.89 10.44
CA GLY A 144 -20.96 -5.20 10.73
C GLY A 144 -19.60 -5.43 10.06
N ASP A 145 -19.05 -6.63 10.28
CA ASP A 145 -17.81 -7.07 9.64
C ASP A 145 -18.03 -7.59 8.20
N ASP A 146 -16.94 -7.74 7.45
CA ASP A 146 -16.97 -8.19 6.06
C ASP A 146 -17.55 -9.61 5.90
N LYS A 147 -17.35 -10.48 6.88
CA LYS A 147 -17.86 -11.86 6.87
C LYS A 147 -19.34 -11.91 7.18
N GLN A 148 -19.82 -11.05 8.07
CA GLN A 148 -21.23 -10.88 8.41
C GLN A 148 -21.99 -10.45 7.16
N LEU A 149 -21.47 -9.46 6.43
CA LEU A 149 -22.11 -9.01 5.20
C LEU A 149 -22.12 -10.11 4.12
N GLU A 150 -21.01 -10.83 3.94
CA GLU A 150 -20.94 -11.97 3.02
C GLU A 150 -21.94 -13.07 3.36
N ASN A 151 -22.07 -13.39 4.66
CA ASN A 151 -23.03 -14.38 5.15
C ASN A 151 -24.47 -13.92 4.92
N VAL A 152 -24.78 -12.64 5.15
CA VAL A 152 -26.13 -12.11 4.89
C VAL A 152 -26.47 -12.19 3.40
N ILE A 153 -25.57 -11.76 2.52
CA ILE A 153 -25.79 -11.81 1.07
C ILE A 153 -25.95 -13.26 0.59
N SER A 154 -25.10 -14.16 1.05
CA SER A 154 -25.15 -15.58 0.65
C SER A 154 -26.39 -16.30 1.20
N ASN A 155 -26.86 -15.96 2.40
CA ASN A 155 -28.09 -16.52 2.96
C ASN A 155 -29.32 -16.06 2.16
N VAL A 156 -29.41 -14.77 1.82
CA VAL A 156 -30.51 -14.25 0.99
C VAL A 156 -30.56 -14.94 -0.38
N GLN A 157 -29.40 -15.20 -1.00
CA GLN A 157 -29.34 -15.95 -2.25
C GLN A 157 -29.80 -17.39 -2.11
N LYS A 158 -29.40 -18.08 -1.03
CA LYS A 158 -29.81 -19.45 -0.75
C LYS A 158 -31.32 -19.54 -0.51
N GLU A 159 -31.86 -18.67 0.34
CA GLU A 159 -33.29 -18.62 0.64
C GLU A 159 -34.13 -18.37 -0.63
N ALA A 160 -33.68 -17.47 -1.50
CA ALA A 160 -34.35 -17.22 -2.77
C ALA A 160 -34.27 -18.43 -3.73
N MET A 161 -33.12 -19.10 -3.79
CA MET A 161 -32.94 -20.30 -4.59
C MET A 161 -33.82 -21.45 -4.09
N GLU A 162 -33.93 -21.62 -2.77
CA GLU A 162 -34.84 -22.60 -2.12
C GLU A 162 -36.32 -22.26 -2.36
N ALA A 163 -36.68 -20.98 -2.42
CA ALA A 163 -38.02 -20.50 -2.75
C ALA A 163 -38.36 -20.59 -4.25
N GLY A 164 -37.44 -21.07 -5.10
CA GLY A 164 -37.62 -21.19 -6.55
C GLY A 164 -37.54 -19.85 -7.29
N VAL A 165 -36.98 -18.81 -6.67
CA VAL A 165 -36.72 -17.51 -7.30
C VAL A 165 -35.31 -17.51 -7.88
N GLU A 166 -35.20 -17.45 -9.21
CA GLU A 166 -33.90 -17.32 -9.90
C GLU A 166 -33.31 -15.91 -9.69
N LEU A 167 -32.59 -15.73 -8.58
CA LEU A 167 -31.70 -14.58 -8.37
C LEU A 167 -30.36 -14.84 -9.07
N SER A 168 -29.88 -13.85 -9.80
CA SER A 168 -28.51 -13.87 -10.34
C SER A 168 -27.50 -13.85 -9.19
N SER A 169 -26.42 -14.63 -9.30
CA SER A 169 -25.41 -14.70 -8.24
C SER A 169 -24.72 -13.34 -8.08
N VAL A 170 -24.88 -12.72 -6.91
CA VAL A 170 -24.20 -11.48 -6.55
C VAL A 170 -22.74 -11.77 -6.29
N GLU A 171 -21.85 -11.10 -7.02
CA GLU A 171 -20.41 -11.12 -6.76
C GLU A 171 -20.11 -10.26 -5.54
N TYR A 172 -19.54 -10.86 -4.49
CA TYR A 172 -19.08 -10.14 -3.31
C TYR A 172 -17.56 -9.96 -3.32
N SER A 173 -17.08 -8.77 -2.96
CA SER A 173 -15.65 -8.52 -2.81
C SER A 173 -15.36 -7.47 -1.74
N VAL A 174 -14.20 -7.59 -1.10
CA VAL A 174 -13.75 -6.68 -0.05
C VAL A 174 -12.61 -5.81 -0.56
N ASP A 175 -12.78 -4.49 -0.48
CA ASP A 175 -11.77 -3.48 -0.80
C ASP A 175 -11.14 -2.92 0.48
N GLN A 176 -10.28 -3.75 1.07
CA GLN A 176 -9.46 -3.41 2.23
C GLN A 176 -8.22 -2.60 1.85
N PHE A 177 -7.75 -1.76 2.77
CA PHE A 177 -6.49 -1.04 2.63
C PHE A 177 -5.34 -1.77 3.34
N PRO A 178 -4.16 -1.92 2.73
CA PRO A 178 -3.88 -1.66 1.32
C PRO A 178 -4.45 -2.77 0.43
N SER A 179 -5.05 -2.39 -0.69
CA SER A 179 -5.45 -3.32 -1.75
C SER A 179 -4.20 -3.92 -2.41
N TYR A 180 -4.34 -5.02 -3.15
CA TYR A 180 -3.21 -5.64 -3.87
C TYR A 180 -2.49 -4.66 -4.83
N ARG A 181 -3.23 -3.73 -5.43
CA ARG A 181 -2.68 -2.68 -6.31
C ARG A 181 -1.86 -1.66 -5.52
N GLU A 182 -2.39 -1.20 -4.40
CA GLU A 182 -1.71 -0.26 -3.50
C GLU A 182 -0.48 -0.91 -2.87
N LEU A 183 -0.58 -2.17 -2.43
CA LEU A 183 0.54 -2.95 -1.90
C LEU A 183 1.64 -3.14 -2.95
N SER A 184 1.28 -3.48 -4.18
CA SER A 184 2.24 -3.61 -5.29
C SER A 184 2.96 -2.28 -5.56
N PHE A 185 2.24 -1.15 -5.52
CA PHE A 185 2.83 0.17 -5.67
C PHE A 185 3.79 0.51 -4.51
N ILE A 186 3.39 0.20 -3.28
CA ILE A 186 4.23 0.35 -2.09
C ILE A 186 5.53 -0.46 -2.26
N ILE A 187 5.45 -1.74 -2.60
CA ILE A 187 6.61 -2.62 -2.78
C ILE A 187 7.50 -2.14 -3.94
N ALA A 188 6.92 -1.76 -5.08
CA ALA A 188 7.69 -1.27 -6.21
C ALA A 188 8.44 0.03 -5.85
N SER A 189 7.79 0.95 -5.13
CA SER A 189 8.40 2.21 -4.70
C SER A 189 9.55 1.99 -3.71
N THR A 190 9.43 1.03 -2.80
CA THR A 190 10.52 0.71 -1.85
C THR A 190 11.70 0.05 -2.55
N LEU A 191 11.45 -0.92 -3.44
CA LEU A 191 12.49 -1.59 -4.21
C LEU A 191 13.23 -0.61 -5.12
N PHE A 192 12.50 0.28 -5.81
CA PHE A 192 13.10 1.31 -6.64
C PHE A 192 14.00 2.24 -5.83
N THR A 193 13.55 2.67 -4.64
CA THR A 193 14.34 3.51 -3.74
C THR A 193 15.61 2.80 -3.29
N LEU A 194 15.50 1.53 -2.88
CA LEU A 194 16.66 0.71 -2.50
C LEU A 194 17.66 0.61 -3.67
N ALA A 195 17.17 0.27 -4.87
CA ALA A 195 17.98 0.19 -6.07
C ALA A 195 18.69 1.52 -6.37
N ALA A 196 17.96 2.63 -6.40
CA ALA A 196 18.51 3.96 -6.67
C ALA A 196 19.63 4.32 -5.69
N VAL A 197 19.45 4.07 -4.39
CA VAL A 197 20.48 4.37 -3.40
C VAL A 197 21.68 3.40 -3.49
N THR A 198 21.45 2.13 -3.80
CA THR A 198 22.55 1.17 -4.02
C THR A 198 23.37 1.45 -5.28
N LEU A 199 22.75 2.04 -6.31
CA LEU A 199 23.38 2.36 -7.60
C LEU A 199 24.07 3.74 -7.62
N MET A 200 23.72 4.68 -6.74
CA MET A 200 24.45 5.95 -6.56
C MET A 200 25.82 5.79 -5.86
N LYS A 201 26.43 4.61 -5.96
CA LYS A 201 27.61 4.21 -5.20
C LYS A 201 28.88 4.26 -6.04
#